data_AF-A0A7X2V613-F1
#
_entry.id   AF-A0A7X2V613-F1
#
_cell.length_a   1.000
_cell.length_b   1.000
_cell.length_c   1.000
_cell.angle_alpha   90.00
_cell.angle_beta   90.00
_cell.angle_gamma   90.00
#
_symmetry.space_group_name_H-M   'P 1'
#
loop_
_entity.id
_entity.type
_entity.pdbx_description
1 polymer ?
#
loop_
_entity_poly.entity_id
_entity_poly.type
_entity_poly.pdbx_seq_one_letter_code
_entity_poly.pdbx_strand_id
1 'polypeptide(L)'
;MEDWEYNELFEAVQETYQDLLDENRGYRYALAKLADEFDNLGQIEDYIVDTAIGEIAITHGKVFIGRIEGITNRLKKFSPEKAENQLTSEELEDLEVRINKVVEGLKRVDVDYNSSAE
;
A
#
# COMPACT_ATOMS: atom_id res chain seq x y z
N MET A 1 15.86 5.31 6.26
CA MET A 1 15.34 3.97 5.95
C MET A 1 16.35 2.97 6.45
N GLU A 2 15.94 2.05 7.32
CA GLU A 2 16.82 0.91 7.66
C GLU A 2 16.68 -0.10 6.51
N ASP A 3 17.72 -0.18 5.69
CA ASP A 3 18.00 -1.21 4.66
C ASP A 3 17.17 -1.24 3.36
N TRP A 4 16.15 -0.41 3.16
CA TRP A 4 15.37 -0.38 1.92
C TRP A 4 15.48 0.92 1.12
N GLU A 5 15.65 0.81 -0.19
CA GLU A 5 15.55 1.93 -1.13
C GLU A 5 14.08 2.18 -1.55
N TYR A 6 13.76 3.42 -1.95
CA TYR A 6 12.39 3.83 -2.31
C TYR A 6 11.74 2.92 -3.37
N ASN A 7 12.44 2.70 -4.50
CA ASN A 7 11.93 1.86 -5.58
C ASN A 7 11.95 0.37 -5.22
N GLU A 8 12.89 -0.06 -4.37
CA GLU A 8 13.02 -1.45 -3.94
C GLU A 8 11.78 -1.92 -3.19
N LEU A 9 11.17 -1.06 -2.35
CA LEU A 9 9.93 -1.42 -1.67
C LEU A 9 8.74 -1.59 -2.63
N PHE A 10 8.65 -0.77 -3.68
CA PHE A 10 7.60 -0.93 -4.69
C PHE A 10 7.79 -2.21 -5.49
N GLU A 11 9.03 -2.51 -5.87
CA GLU A 11 9.40 -3.74 -6.57
C GLU A 11 9.09 -4.96 -5.70
N ALA A 12 9.53 -4.95 -4.43
CA ALA A 12 9.31 -6.04 -3.49
C ALA A 12 7.82 -6.32 -3.28
N VAL A 13 6.99 -5.30 -3.02
CA VAL A 13 5.54 -5.49 -2.86
C VAL A 13 4.92 -6.08 -4.13
N GLN A 14 5.35 -5.62 -5.31
CA GLN A 14 4.81 -6.09 -6.58
C GLN A 14 5.24 -7.52 -6.91
N GLU A 15 6.49 -7.89 -6.65
CA GLU A 15 7.01 -9.25 -6.83
C GLU A 15 6.29 -10.22 -5.89
N THR A 16 6.24 -9.90 -4.60
CA THR A 16 5.52 -10.71 -3.60
C THR A 16 4.04 -10.86 -3.96
N TYR A 17 3.41 -9.81 -4.49
CA TYR A 17 2.02 -9.89 -4.95
C TYR A 17 1.84 -10.92 -6.08
N GLN A 18 2.75 -10.95 -7.06
CA GLN A 18 2.68 -11.90 -8.17
C GLN A 18 2.92 -13.33 -7.69
N ASP A 19 3.90 -13.54 -6.81
CA ASP A 19 4.14 -14.85 -6.22
C ASP A 19 2.90 -15.38 -5.46
N LEU A 20 2.21 -14.49 -4.71
CA LEU A 20 0.96 -14.83 -4.01
C LEU A 20 -0.21 -15.10 -4.97
N LEU A 21 -0.23 -14.49 -6.16
CA LEU A 21 -1.22 -14.81 -7.19
C LEU A 21 -0.97 -16.19 -7.81
N ASP A 22 0.29 -16.59 -7.97
CA ASP A 22 0.69 -17.89 -8.48
C ASP A 22 0.33 -19.04 -7.52
N GLU A 23 0.13 -18.77 -6.23
CA GLU A 23 -0.48 -19.73 -5.28
C GLU A 23 -1.95 -20.07 -5.59
N ASN A 24 -2.59 -19.34 -6.52
CA ASN A 24 -3.98 -19.54 -6.95
C ASN A 24 -5.01 -19.48 -5.80
N ARG A 25 -4.74 -18.66 -4.77
CA ARG A 25 -5.65 -18.38 -3.63
C ARG A 25 -6.50 -17.12 -3.82
N GLY A 26 -6.25 -16.39 -4.91
CA GLY A 26 -6.98 -15.19 -5.32
C GLY A 26 -6.46 -13.89 -4.71
N TYR A 27 -6.72 -12.78 -5.39
CA TYR A 27 -6.15 -11.46 -5.03
C TYR A 27 -6.51 -10.98 -3.62
N ARG A 28 -7.64 -11.40 -3.05
CA ARG A 28 -8.04 -11.03 -1.68
C ARG A 28 -7.10 -11.60 -0.64
N TYR A 29 -6.70 -12.86 -0.85
CA TYR A 29 -5.69 -13.51 -0.03
C TYR A 29 -4.34 -12.81 -0.19
N ALA A 30 -3.94 -12.50 -1.43
CA ALA A 30 -2.69 -11.79 -1.71
C ALA A 30 -2.63 -10.41 -1.03
N LEU A 31 -3.68 -9.59 -1.13
CA LEU A 31 -3.77 -8.28 -0.44
C LEU A 31 -3.80 -8.38 1.09
N ALA A 32 -4.32 -9.48 1.62
CA ALA A 32 -4.26 -9.74 3.06
C ALA A 32 -2.82 -10.04 3.48
N LYS A 33 -2.12 -10.89 2.71
CA LYS A 33 -0.75 -11.31 2.97
C LYS A 33 0.30 -10.23 2.78
N LEU A 34 0.19 -9.39 1.76
CA LEU A 34 1.11 -8.26 1.60
C LEU A 34 1.15 -7.35 2.85
N ALA A 35 0.00 -7.05 3.44
CA ALA A 35 0.00 -6.18 4.61
C ALA A 35 0.44 -6.88 5.91
N ASP A 36 0.51 -8.21 5.91
CA ASP A 36 1.07 -9.01 7.02
C ASP A 36 2.60 -9.08 6.87
N GLU A 37 3.09 -9.24 5.64
CA GLU A 37 4.52 -9.38 5.35
C GLU A 37 5.30 -8.07 5.41
N PHE A 38 4.68 -6.95 5.02
CA PHE A 38 5.31 -5.62 5.01
C PHE A 38 4.81 -4.72 6.16
N ASP A 39 4.39 -5.29 7.30
CA ASP A 39 3.93 -4.49 8.46
C ASP A 39 5.09 -3.99 9.33
N ASN A 40 4.97 -2.74 9.80
CA ASN A 40 5.89 -2.07 10.73
C ASN A 40 7.37 -2.01 10.26
N LEU A 41 7.61 -1.70 8.98
CA LEU A 41 8.97 -1.56 8.44
C LEU A 41 9.64 -0.23 8.82
N GLY A 42 8.82 0.76 9.19
CA GLY A 42 9.29 2.10 9.54
C GLY A 42 8.30 3.14 9.08
N GLN A 43 8.38 4.35 9.62
CA GLN A 43 7.35 5.35 9.34
C GLN A 43 7.23 5.68 7.85
N ILE A 44 8.35 5.80 7.12
CA ILE A 44 8.34 6.20 5.70
C ILE A 44 8.07 5.00 4.81
N GLU A 45 8.68 3.87 5.15
CA GLU A 45 8.51 2.57 4.52
C GLU A 45 7.04 2.13 4.55
N ASP A 46 6.37 2.30 5.69
CA ASP A 46 4.94 2.01 5.82
C ASP A 46 4.08 2.86 4.88
N TYR A 47 4.45 4.13 4.62
CA TYR A 47 3.73 4.97 3.64
C TYR A 47 3.96 4.47 2.20
N ILE A 48 5.19 4.07 1.89
CA ILE A 48 5.56 3.53 0.59
C ILE A 48 4.80 2.22 0.32
N VAL A 49 4.82 1.30 1.28
CA VAL A 49 4.12 0.01 1.23
C VAL A 49 2.61 0.20 1.12
N ASP A 50 2.00 1.02 1.97
CA ASP A 50 0.54 1.28 1.89
C ASP A 50 0.16 1.92 0.55
N THR A 51 1.05 2.73 -0.03
CA THR A 51 0.86 3.27 -1.38
C THR A 51 0.92 2.16 -2.42
N ALA A 52 1.92 1.28 -2.38
CA ALA A 52 2.07 0.15 -3.29
C ALA A 52 0.87 -0.81 -3.25
N ILE A 53 0.48 -1.24 -2.05
CA ILE A 53 -0.69 -2.11 -1.83
C ILE A 53 -1.97 -1.39 -2.28
N GLY A 54 -2.08 -0.09 -2.00
CA GLY A 54 -3.20 0.73 -2.44
C GLY A 54 -3.33 0.82 -3.96
N GLU A 55 -2.21 0.94 -4.67
CA GLU A 55 -2.19 0.93 -6.13
C GLU A 55 -2.66 -0.40 -6.71
N ILE A 56 -2.27 -1.52 -6.10
CA ILE A 56 -2.79 -2.85 -6.48
C ILE A 56 -4.29 -2.92 -6.18
N ALA A 57 -4.70 -2.49 -4.99
CA ALA A 57 -6.09 -2.56 -4.54
C ALA A 57 -7.06 -1.81 -5.47
N ILE A 58 -6.70 -0.63 -5.98
CA ILE A 58 -7.57 0.14 -6.89
C ILE A 58 -7.71 -0.49 -8.28
N THR A 59 -6.89 -1.49 -8.64
CA THR A 59 -7.07 -2.26 -9.89
C THR A 59 -8.13 -3.35 -9.77
N HIS A 60 -8.54 -3.69 -8.55
CA HIS A 60 -9.51 -4.74 -8.30
C HIS A 60 -10.92 -4.20 -8.13
N GLY A 61 -11.91 -4.97 -8.62
CA GLY A 61 -13.31 -4.56 -8.57
C GLY A 61 -13.88 -4.48 -7.16
N LYS A 62 -13.39 -5.27 -6.20
CA LYS A 62 -13.92 -5.29 -4.82
C LYS A 62 -12.82 -5.51 -3.78
N VAL A 63 -12.72 -4.65 -2.77
CA VAL A 63 -11.68 -4.73 -1.72
C VAL A 63 -12.31 -4.68 -0.33
N PHE A 64 -11.71 -5.38 0.64
CA PHE A 64 -12.19 -5.40 2.02
C PHE A 64 -12.16 -4.02 2.67
N ILE A 65 -13.24 -3.64 3.37
CA ILE A 65 -13.38 -2.31 3.97
C ILE A 65 -12.25 -1.97 4.92
N GLY A 66 -11.83 -2.91 5.78
CA GLY A 66 -10.74 -2.68 6.73
C GLY A 66 -9.41 -2.37 6.05
N ARG A 67 -9.17 -2.94 4.85
CA ARG A 67 -7.98 -2.64 4.04
C ARG A 67 -8.07 -1.23 3.46
N ILE A 68 -9.23 -0.86 2.90
CA ILE A 68 -9.48 0.50 2.37
C ILE A 68 -9.27 1.55 3.46
N GLU A 69 -9.89 1.36 4.63
CA GLU A 69 -9.82 2.29 5.75
C GLU A 69 -8.41 2.36 6.35
N GLY A 70 -7.74 1.22 6.53
CA GLY A 70 -6.37 1.15 7.04
C GLY A 70 -5.40 1.97 6.19
N ILE A 71 -5.32 1.68 4.89
CA ILE A 71 -4.46 2.40 3.93
C ILE A 71 -4.83 3.89 3.91
N THR A 72 -6.12 4.20 3.72
CA THR A 72 -6.58 5.59 3.61
C THR A 72 -6.25 6.40 4.86
N ASN A 73 -6.41 5.82 6.05
CA ASN A 73 -6.16 6.50 7.32
C ASN A 73 -4.66 6.70 7.60
N ARG A 74 -3.80 5.77 7.17
CA ARG A 74 -2.34 5.96 7.26
C ARG A 74 -1.93 7.04 6.27
N LEU A 75 -2.21 6.87 4.97
CA LEU A 75 -1.77 7.77 3.91
C LEU A 75 -2.22 9.23 4.10
N LYS A 76 -3.43 9.49 4.62
CA LYS A 76 -3.89 10.86 4.93
C LYS A 76 -3.06 11.59 6.00
N LYS A 77 -2.24 10.88 6.77
CA LYS A 77 -1.35 11.46 7.78
C LYS A 77 0.07 11.72 7.24
N PHE A 78 0.33 11.37 5.97
CA PHE A 78 1.60 11.63 5.33
C PHE A 78 1.90 13.13 5.35
N SER A 79 3.15 13.48 5.65
CA SER A 79 3.65 14.85 5.60
C SER A 79 5.05 14.81 4.99
N PRO A 80 5.31 15.51 3.86
CA PRO A 80 6.61 15.54 3.21
C PRO A 80 7.75 15.93 4.17
N GLU A 81 7.50 16.87 5.10
CA GLU A 81 8.47 17.35 6.09
C GLU A 81 9.07 16.21 6.95
N LYS A 82 8.32 15.12 7.16
CA LYS A 82 8.78 13.96 7.93
C LYS A 82 9.66 13.02 7.11
N ALA A 83 9.62 13.14 5.79
CA ALA A 83 10.26 12.26 4.83
C ALA A 83 11.46 12.94 4.12
N GLU A 84 11.62 14.26 4.23
CA GLU A 84 12.73 15.05 3.65
C GLU A 84 14.15 14.56 3.98
N ASN A 85 14.34 13.88 5.11
CA ASN A 85 15.66 13.35 5.49
C ASN A 85 15.89 11.89 5.03
N GLN A 86 14.88 11.27 4.40
CA GLN A 86 14.92 9.86 4.01
C GLN A 86 14.70 9.67 2.51
N LEU A 87 13.96 10.56 1.87
CA LEU A 87 13.68 10.53 0.44
C LEU A 87 14.27 11.76 -0.23
N THR A 88 14.72 11.59 -1.46
CA THR A 88 15.06 12.71 -2.34
C THR A 88 13.81 13.53 -2.68
N SER A 89 14.01 14.76 -3.14
CA SER A 89 12.88 15.61 -3.57
C SER A 89 12.07 14.98 -4.71
N GLU A 90 12.72 14.23 -5.60
CA GLU A 90 12.05 13.53 -6.71
C GLU A 90 11.17 12.38 -6.21
N GLU A 91 11.67 11.58 -5.27
CA GLU A 91 10.91 10.47 -4.66
C GLU A 91 9.75 10.97 -3.79
N LEU A 92 9.92 12.11 -3.12
CA LEU A 92 8.84 12.75 -2.37
C LEU A 92 7.71 13.20 -3.29
N GLU A 93 8.03 13.90 -4.37
CA GLU A 93 7.05 14.37 -5.34
C GLU A 93 6.30 13.18 -5.97
N ASP A 94 7.02 12.11 -6.35
CA ASP A 94 6.40 10.89 -6.88
C ASP A 94 5.48 10.24 -5.83
N LEU A 95 5.95 10.08 -4.59
CA LEU A 95 5.16 9.49 -3.51
C LEU A 95 3.89 10.29 -3.24
N GLU A 96 3.95 11.62 -3.21
CA GLU A 96 2.77 12.47 -3.02
C GLU A 96 1.73 12.29 -4.13
N VAL A 97 2.17 12.24 -5.39
CA VAL A 97 1.29 12.01 -6.53
C VAL A 97 0.61 10.64 -6.42
N ARG A 98 1.36 9.60 -6.05
CA ARG A 98 0.86 8.23 -5.92
C ARG A 98 -0.07 8.07 -4.72
N ILE A 99 0.25 8.66 -3.58
CA ILE A 99 -0.64 8.72 -2.41
C ILE A 99 -1.98 9.33 -2.78
N ASN A 100 -1.98 10.47 -3.46
CA ASN A 100 -3.21 11.15 -3.88
C ASN A 100 -4.04 10.27 -4.83
N LYS A 101 -3.39 9.63 -5.80
CA LYS A 101 -4.03 8.67 -6.71
C LYS A 101 -4.67 7.51 -5.96
N VAL A 102 -3.98 6.92 -4.99
CA VAL A 102 -4.48 5.83 -4.15
C VAL A 102 -5.67 6.28 -3.32
N VAL A 103 -5.55 7.39 -2.58
CA VAL A 103 -6.61 7.90 -1.72
C VAL A 103 -7.88 8.25 -2.51
N GLU A 104 -7.75 8.84 -3.70
CA GLU A 104 -8.92 9.12 -4.56
C GLU A 104 -9.46 7.86 -5.24
N GLY A 105 -8.59 6.93 -5.63
CA GLY A 105 -8.97 5.67 -6.27
C GLY A 105 -9.77 4.77 -5.32
N LEU A 106 -9.31 4.62 -4.08
CA LEU A 106 -9.95 3.78 -3.05
C LEU A 106 -11.37 4.23 -2.70
N LYS A 107 -11.71 5.52 -2.86
CA LYS A 107 -13.09 6.02 -2.68
C LYS A 107 -14.08 5.45 -3.69
N ARG A 108 -13.59 4.92 -4.82
CA ARG A 108 -14.41 4.46 -5.96
C ARG A 108 -14.46 2.93 -6.08
N VAL A 109 -13.67 2.22 -5.28
CA VAL A 109 -13.62 0.75 -5.29
C VAL A 109 -14.86 0.20 -4.59
N ASP A 110 -15.45 -0.88 -5.11
CA ASP A 110 -16.57 -1.52 -4.41
C ASP A 110 -16.08 -2.17 -3.11
N VAL A 111 -16.87 -2.01 -2.06
CA VAL A 111 -16.48 -2.42 -0.72
C VAL A 111 -16.94 -3.85 -0.42
N ASP A 112 -16.03 -4.69 0.06
CA ASP A 112 -16.38 -5.94 0.74
C ASP A 112 -16.55 -5.73 2.24
N TYR A 113 -17.81 -5.85 2.68
CA TYR A 113 -18.23 -5.72 4.07
C TYR A 113 -18.07 -7.01 4.87
N ASN A 114 -17.55 -8.10 4.30
CA ASN A 114 -17.52 -9.38 5.00
C ASN A 114 -16.70 -9.30 6.30
N SER A 115 -17.41 -9.08 7.42
CA SER A 115 -16.90 -8.83 8.76
C SER A 115 -16.48 -10.10 9.51
N SER A 116 -16.28 -11.21 8.80
CA SER A 116 -15.96 -12.52 9.39
C SER A 116 -14.47 -12.88 9.30
N ALA A 117 -13.60 -11.88 9.24
CA ALA A 117 -12.16 -12.04 9.38
C ALA A 117 -11.67 -11.19 10.56
N GLU A 118 -12.13 -11.54 11.75
CA GLU A 118 -11.49 -11.29 13.04
C GLU A 118 -11.36 -12.63 13.78
#